data_AF-A0A822IUW2-F1
#
_entry.id   AF-A0A822IUW2-F1
#
_cell.length_a   1.000
_cell.length_b   1.000
_cell.length_c   1.000
_cell.angle_alpha   90.00
_cell.angle_beta   90.00
_cell.angle_gamma   90.00
#
_symmetry.space_group_name_H-M   'P 1'
#
loop_
_entity.id
_entity.type
_entity.pdbx_description
1 polymer ?
#
loop_
_entity_poly.entity_id
_entity_poly.type
_entity_poly.pdbx_seq_one_letter_code
_entity_poly.pdbx_strand_id
1 'polypeptide(L)'
;MVLVVIDSRETRSPVVKELEKLCDIDIQTLEVADYVVSHRCAFERKDIDDFFKSLFEDKKLFGQIGDMADAYDRPVLIIEGGDPFFSGRRIHPNALQAILNTIAVSFRVPTLYALTPADTAKIIYQVAKREQTDERRPVSVHGKRSKMNPKEQKEYVVSAIPDLGPVITKRLLTNFRSVRGVFNASQDDLMKVEEVGPKTAKKIVEIVSGDYL
;
A
#
# COMPACT_ATOMS: atom_id res chain seq x y z
N MET A 1 -13.99 9.28 -14.97
CA MET A 1 -13.81 10.02 -13.72
C MET A 1 -12.53 9.49 -13.08
N VAL A 2 -11.62 10.35 -12.63
CA VAL A 2 -10.32 9.92 -12.06
C VAL A 2 -10.48 9.85 -10.55
N LEU A 3 -10.03 8.76 -9.94
CA LEU A 3 -10.13 8.52 -8.50
C LEU A 3 -8.74 8.29 -7.90
N VAL A 4 -8.44 8.91 -6.77
CA VAL A 4 -7.24 8.61 -5.99
C VAL A 4 -7.66 8.10 -4.62
N VAL A 5 -7.17 6.92 -4.22
CA VAL A 5 -7.36 6.43 -2.85
C VAL A 5 -6.23 6.98 -1.98
N ILE A 6 -6.57 7.55 -0.84
CA ILE A 6 -5.65 8.26 0.05
C ILE A 6 -5.66 7.57 1.41
N ASP A 7 -4.47 7.37 1.98
CA ASP A 7 -4.34 6.86 3.35
C ASP A 7 -4.94 7.85 4.36
N SER A 8 -5.71 7.33 5.32
CA SER A 8 -6.38 8.13 6.34
C SER A 8 -5.44 8.99 7.19
N ARG A 9 -4.16 8.58 7.35
CA ARG A 9 -3.12 9.36 8.05
C ARG A 9 -2.73 10.62 7.27
N GLU A 10 -2.90 10.63 5.96
CA GLU A 10 -2.53 11.74 5.07
C GLU A 10 -3.62 12.80 4.92
N THR A 11 -4.80 12.62 5.51
CA THR A 11 -5.94 13.55 5.39
C THR A 11 -5.61 15.01 5.74
N ARG A 12 -4.61 15.25 6.59
CA ARG A 12 -4.16 16.60 6.98
C ARG A 12 -3.13 17.21 6.03
N SER A 13 -2.60 16.43 5.09
CA SER A 13 -1.62 16.88 4.12
C SER A 13 -2.23 17.95 3.19
N PRO A 14 -1.52 19.06 2.92
CA PRO A 14 -1.98 20.04 1.94
C PRO A 14 -2.17 19.46 0.54
N VAL A 15 -1.50 18.34 0.22
CA VAL A 15 -1.63 17.63 -1.06
C VAL A 15 -3.07 17.14 -1.28
N VAL A 16 -3.75 16.68 -0.23
CA VAL A 16 -5.14 16.20 -0.32
C VAL A 16 -6.06 17.32 -0.80
N LYS A 17 -5.93 18.52 -0.24
CA LYS A 17 -6.71 19.70 -0.66
C LYS A 17 -6.47 20.10 -2.11
N GLU A 18 -5.27 19.89 -2.62
CA GLU A 18 -4.95 20.17 -4.02
C GLU A 18 -5.46 19.05 -4.94
N LEU A 19 -5.48 17.80 -4.49
CA LEU A 19 -6.06 16.66 -5.22
C LEU A 19 -7.59 16.77 -5.35
N GLU A 20 -8.30 17.21 -4.29
CA GLU A 20 -9.75 17.43 -4.30
C GLU A 20 -10.21 18.38 -5.42
N LYS A 21 -9.34 19.29 -5.87
CA LYS A 21 -9.63 20.22 -6.97
C LYS A 21 -9.49 19.58 -8.35
N LEU A 22 -8.85 18.41 -8.45
CA LEU A 22 -8.43 17.79 -9.71
C LEU A 22 -9.17 16.48 -10.00
N CYS A 23 -9.53 15.72 -8.97
CA CYS A 23 -10.14 14.40 -9.09
C CYS A 23 -10.97 14.04 -7.85
N ASP A 24 -11.73 12.95 -7.94
CA ASP A 24 -12.38 12.39 -6.77
C ASP A 24 -11.34 11.73 -5.86
N ILE A 25 -11.65 11.75 -4.57
CA ILE A 25 -10.82 11.15 -3.53
C ILE A 25 -11.64 10.11 -2.77
N ASP A 26 -10.98 9.02 -2.39
CA ASP A 26 -11.53 8.02 -1.49
C ASP A 26 -10.54 7.81 -0.34
N ILE A 27 -10.99 7.97 0.90
CA ILE A 27 -10.11 7.91 2.07
C ILE A 27 -10.27 6.53 2.71
N GLN A 28 -9.17 5.80 2.78
CA GLN A 28 -9.12 4.46 3.36
C GLN A 28 -7.91 4.32 4.30
N THR A 29 -7.94 3.36 5.21
CA THR A 29 -6.73 2.98 5.94
C THR A 29 -5.94 2.01 5.07
N LEU A 30 -4.76 2.43 4.60
CA LEU A 30 -3.88 1.62 3.76
C LEU A 30 -2.82 0.95 4.61
N GLU A 31 -2.48 -0.30 4.28
CA GLU A 31 -1.34 -0.97 4.91
C GLU A 31 -0.02 -0.31 4.50
N VAL A 32 0.07 0.07 3.23
CA VAL A 32 1.28 0.55 2.54
C VAL A 32 0.89 1.61 1.50
N ALA A 33 1.73 2.62 1.34
CA ALA A 33 1.54 3.83 0.52
C ALA A 33 0.65 4.90 1.15
N ASP A 34 0.87 6.13 0.68
CA ASP A 34 0.09 7.31 1.02
C ASP A 34 -1.05 7.56 0.02
N TYR A 35 -0.77 7.31 -1.28
CA TYR A 35 -1.73 7.54 -2.36
C TYR A 35 -1.70 6.36 -3.35
N VAL A 36 -2.86 5.81 -3.69
CA VAL A 36 -3.02 4.70 -4.64
C VAL A 36 -3.87 5.13 -5.81
N VAL A 37 -3.33 4.95 -7.02
CA VAL A 37 -3.97 5.44 -8.26
C VAL A 37 -4.38 4.33 -9.21
N SER A 38 -3.88 3.11 -8.99
CA SER A 38 -4.33 1.91 -9.69
C SER A 38 -3.98 0.68 -8.86
N HIS A 39 -4.47 -0.50 -9.25
CA HIS A 39 -4.07 -1.76 -8.65
C HIS A 39 -2.56 -2.03 -8.69
N ARG A 40 -1.72 -1.20 -9.32
CA ARG A 40 -0.27 -1.44 -9.35
C ARG A 40 0.59 -0.23 -9.13
N CYS A 41 -0.01 0.96 -9.05
CA CYS A 41 0.72 2.21 -8.93
C CYS A 41 0.28 2.94 -7.68
N ALA A 42 1.27 3.22 -6.84
CA ALA A 42 1.09 3.89 -5.57
C ALA A 42 2.28 4.80 -5.29
N PHE A 43 2.04 5.82 -4.47
CA PHE A 43 2.99 6.86 -4.10
C PHE A 43 3.22 6.85 -2.60
N GLU A 44 4.49 6.98 -2.21
CA GLU A 44 4.91 7.41 -0.88
C GLU A 44 5.36 8.87 -1.02
N ARG A 45 4.81 9.79 -0.23
CA ARG A 45 5.24 11.18 -0.17
C ARG A 45 6.11 11.37 1.06
N LYS A 46 7.28 12.00 0.88
CA LYS A 46 8.04 12.55 2.00
C LYS A 46 8.35 14.01 1.75
N ASP A 47 8.02 14.85 2.74
CA ASP A 47 8.65 16.16 2.84
C ASP A 47 10.16 15.99 3.03
N ILE A 48 10.96 16.95 2.58
CA ILE A 48 12.42 16.90 2.65
C ILE A 48 12.93 16.67 4.08
N ASP A 49 12.30 17.27 5.08
CA ASP A 49 12.69 17.08 6.48
C ASP A 49 12.31 15.69 7.00
N ASP A 50 11.14 15.19 6.63
CA ASP A 50 10.68 13.83 6.96
C ASP A 50 11.51 12.76 6.24
N PHE A 51 11.96 13.04 5.01
CA PHE A 51 12.89 12.19 4.28
C PHE A 51 14.19 12.02 5.05
N PHE A 52 14.80 13.11 5.52
CA PHE A 52 16.03 13.03 6.30
C PHE A 52 15.82 12.41 7.68
N LYS A 53 14.73 12.74 8.35
CA LYS A 53 14.38 12.16 9.64
C LYS A 53 14.19 10.64 9.53
N SER A 54 13.43 10.18 8.53
CA SER A 54 13.18 8.75 8.31
C SER A 54 14.43 7.96 7.92
N LEU A 55 15.42 8.63 7.32
CA LEU A 55 16.68 8.04 6.92
C LEU A 55 17.68 7.92 8.07
N PHE A 56 17.86 8.98 8.86
CA PHE A 56 18.94 9.08 9.84
C PHE A 56 18.52 8.86 11.29
N GLU A 57 17.31 9.29 11.65
CA GLU A 57 16.82 9.21 13.03
C GLU A 57 16.02 7.92 13.21
N ASP A 58 14.94 7.77 12.45
CA ASP A 58 14.01 6.65 12.62
C ASP A 58 14.48 5.36 11.92
N LYS A 59 15.33 5.49 10.90
CA LYS A 59 15.82 4.39 10.04
C LYS A 59 14.70 3.56 9.41
N LYS A 60 13.54 4.16 9.15
CA LYS A 60 12.34 3.51 8.61
C LYS A 60 12.24 3.59 7.09
N LEU A 61 12.94 4.52 6.44
CA LEU A 61 12.81 4.79 5.01
C LEU A 61 12.91 3.52 4.16
N PHE A 62 13.97 2.73 4.34
CA PHE A 62 14.17 1.52 3.53
C PHE A 62 13.13 0.44 3.79
N GLY A 63 12.59 0.34 5.00
CA GLY A 63 11.48 -0.57 5.30
C GLY A 63 10.24 -0.18 4.50
N GLN A 64 9.84 1.10 4.57
CA GLN A 64 8.67 1.61 3.83
C GLN A 64 8.84 1.45 2.30
N ILE A 65 10.02 1.76 1.77
CA ILE A 65 10.33 1.60 0.34
C ILE A 65 10.32 0.11 -0.06
N GLY A 66 10.79 -0.79 0.79
CA GLY A 66 10.71 -2.24 0.59
C GLY A 66 9.26 -2.72 0.55
N ASP A 67 8.47 -2.35 1.56
CA ASP A 67 7.05 -2.70 1.65
C ASP A 67 6.28 -2.21 0.41
N MET A 68 6.56 -0.98 -0.05
CA MET A 68 6.02 -0.41 -1.29
C MET A 68 6.38 -1.24 -2.52
N ALA A 69 7.64 -1.62 -2.65
CA ALA A 69 8.16 -2.40 -3.79
C ALA A 69 7.64 -3.84 -3.83
N ASP A 70 7.26 -4.39 -2.68
CA ASP A 70 6.63 -5.70 -2.58
C ASP A 70 5.11 -5.64 -2.81
N ALA A 71 4.47 -4.53 -2.41
CA ALA A 71 3.03 -4.35 -2.54
C ALA A 71 2.58 -3.97 -3.97
N TYR A 72 3.37 -3.16 -4.69
CA TYR A 72 2.98 -2.58 -5.98
C TYR A 72 4.02 -2.84 -7.08
N ASP A 73 3.58 -3.09 -8.32
CA ASP A 73 4.51 -3.24 -9.46
C ASP A 73 5.15 -1.90 -9.89
N ARG A 74 4.50 -0.78 -9.57
CA ARG A 74 4.92 0.59 -9.93
C ARG A 74 4.84 1.51 -8.70
N PRO A 75 5.62 1.25 -7.65
CA PRO A 75 5.74 2.17 -6.53
C PRO A 75 6.49 3.44 -6.99
N VAL A 76 6.18 4.59 -6.41
CA VAL A 76 6.89 5.84 -6.68
C VAL A 76 7.13 6.57 -5.36
N LEU A 77 8.35 7.05 -5.14
CA LEU A 77 8.66 7.97 -4.06
C LEU A 77 8.57 9.40 -4.58
N ILE A 78 7.87 10.28 -3.87
CA ILE A 78 7.91 11.72 -4.11
C ILE A 78 8.64 12.38 -2.95
N ILE A 79 9.69 13.14 -3.26
CA ILE A 79 10.35 14.03 -2.30
C ILE A 79 9.84 15.45 -2.56
N GLU A 80 9.17 16.02 -1.57
CA GLU A 80 8.57 17.35 -1.62
C GLU A 80 9.40 18.37 -0.84
N GLY A 81 9.45 19.61 -1.30
CA GLY A 81 10.02 20.74 -0.54
C GLY A 81 11.41 21.19 -0.98
N GLY A 82 11.98 20.59 -2.04
CA GLY A 82 13.21 21.06 -2.67
C GLY A 82 14.21 19.96 -2.98
N ASP A 83 15.43 20.38 -3.32
CA ASP A 83 16.53 19.46 -3.63
C ASP A 83 17.22 18.97 -2.34
N PRO A 84 17.24 17.65 -2.06
CA PRO A 84 17.94 17.07 -0.91
C PRO A 84 19.42 17.45 -0.82
N PHE A 85 20.10 17.68 -1.95
CA PHE A 85 21.52 18.08 -1.97
C PHE A 85 21.74 19.52 -1.49
N PHE A 86 20.70 20.36 -1.49
CA PHE A 86 20.76 21.75 -1.03
C PHE A 86 19.93 22.02 0.22
N SER A 87 19.57 20.97 0.97
CA SER A 87 18.72 21.01 2.16
C SER A 87 19.32 21.70 3.40
N GLY A 88 20.55 22.22 3.32
CA GLY A 88 21.26 22.82 4.45
C GLY A 88 21.72 21.82 5.53
N ARG A 89 21.38 20.54 5.40
CA ARG A 89 21.84 19.47 6.30
C ARG A 89 23.29 19.08 5.97
N ARG A 90 24.09 18.81 7.00
CA ARG A 90 25.49 18.35 6.87
C ARG A 90 25.56 16.86 6.51
N ILE A 91 25.13 16.52 5.31
CA ILE A 91 25.23 15.16 4.78
C ILE A 91 26.20 15.18 3.62
N HIS A 92 27.13 14.23 3.59
CA HIS A 92 28.07 14.11 2.49
C HIS A 92 27.29 13.80 1.19
N PRO A 93 27.45 14.56 0.09
CA PRO A 93 26.68 14.36 -1.14
C PRO A 93 26.73 12.92 -1.66
N ASN A 94 27.91 12.28 -1.63
CA ASN A 94 28.05 10.88 -2.04
C ASN A 94 27.21 9.90 -1.21
N ALA A 95 26.98 10.16 0.07
CA ALA A 95 26.16 9.30 0.92
C ALA A 95 24.68 9.41 0.51
N LEU A 96 24.20 10.64 0.33
CA LEU A 96 22.85 10.91 -0.18
C LEU A 96 22.65 10.29 -1.58
N GLN A 97 23.62 10.46 -2.47
CA GLN A 97 23.59 9.84 -3.80
C GLN A 97 23.53 8.31 -3.71
N ALA A 98 24.31 7.68 -2.83
CA ALA A 98 24.29 6.23 -2.64
C ALA A 98 22.91 5.72 -2.17
N ILE A 99 22.24 6.48 -1.29
CA ILE A 99 20.89 6.17 -0.82
C ILE A 99 19.89 6.28 -1.97
N LEU A 100 19.89 7.37 -2.72
CA LEU A 100 19.01 7.57 -3.88
C LEU A 100 19.24 6.50 -4.95
N ASN A 101 20.50 6.14 -5.22
CA ASN A 101 20.85 5.05 -6.12
C ASN A 101 20.30 3.71 -5.63
N THR A 102 20.34 3.45 -4.32
CA THR A 102 19.81 2.22 -3.74
C THR A 102 18.28 2.15 -3.92
N ILE A 103 17.56 3.23 -3.65
CA ILE A 103 16.11 3.33 -3.86
C ILE A 103 15.78 3.08 -5.34
N ALA A 104 16.47 3.75 -6.26
CA ALA A 104 16.20 3.66 -7.69
C ALA A 104 16.58 2.32 -8.31
N VAL A 105 17.73 1.73 -7.93
CA VAL A 105 18.29 0.56 -8.61
C VAL A 105 17.98 -0.74 -7.88
N SER A 106 18.18 -0.78 -6.57
CA SER A 106 18.00 -2.01 -5.78
C SER A 106 16.53 -2.27 -5.50
N PHE A 107 15.81 -1.25 -5.03
CA PHE A 107 14.37 -1.35 -4.76
C PHE A 107 13.50 -1.12 -6.00
N ARG A 108 14.08 -0.58 -7.08
CA ARG A 108 13.37 -0.25 -8.34
C ARG A 108 12.19 0.70 -8.11
N VAL A 109 12.36 1.65 -7.20
CA VAL A 109 11.37 2.69 -6.91
C VAL A 109 11.83 4.01 -7.55
N PRO A 110 11.19 4.46 -8.64
CA PRO A 110 11.41 5.79 -9.18
C PRO A 110 11.19 6.86 -8.11
N THR A 111 12.10 7.82 -8.05
CA THR A 111 11.99 9.00 -7.18
C THR A 111 11.69 10.21 -8.03
N LEU A 112 10.61 10.92 -7.71
CA LEU A 112 10.22 12.18 -8.31
C LEU A 112 10.37 13.30 -7.28
N TYR A 113 10.54 14.52 -7.77
CA TYR A 113 10.69 15.70 -6.94
C TYR A 113 9.55 16.67 -7.21
N ALA A 114 9.05 17.27 -6.13
CA ALA A 114 8.04 18.32 -6.16
C ALA A 114 8.49 19.48 -5.27
N LEU A 115 8.21 20.71 -5.70
CA LEU A 115 8.55 21.89 -4.90
C LEU A 115 7.44 22.23 -3.90
N THR A 116 6.18 22.00 -4.29
CA THR A 116 5.01 22.37 -3.50
C THR A 116 3.99 21.24 -3.42
N PRO A 117 3.07 21.25 -2.44
CA PRO A 117 1.96 20.30 -2.39
C PRO A 117 1.10 20.28 -3.66
N ALA A 118 0.95 21.43 -4.32
CA ALA A 118 0.21 21.55 -5.57
C ALA A 118 0.93 20.82 -6.73
N ASP A 119 2.27 20.82 -6.74
CA ASP A 119 3.05 20.08 -7.72
C ASP A 119 2.97 18.58 -7.47
N THR A 120 3.05 18.15 -6.21
CA THR A 120 2.82 16.76 -5.80
C THR A 120 1.45 16.26 -6.25
N ALA A 121 0.38 17.01 -5.97
CA ALA A 121 -0.97 16.68 -6.39
C ALA A 121 -1.10 16.56 -7.92
N LYS A 122 -0.48 17.48 -8.68
CA LYS A 122 -0.47 17.41 -10.15
C LYS A 122 0.24 16.15 -10.67
N ILE A 123 1.39 15.79 -10.09
CA ILE A 123 2.12 14.57 -10.45
C ILE A 123 1.22 13.34 -10.25
N ILE A 124 0.65 13.20 -9.05
CA ILE A 124 -0.23 12.08 -8.70
C ILE A 124 -1.44 12.03 -9.65
N TYR A 125 -2.12 13.17 -9.86
CA TYR A 125 -3.27 13.27 -10.74
C TYR A 125 -2.95 12.88 -12.19
N GLN A 126 -1.83 13.36 -12.75
CA GLN A 126 -1.45 13.04 -14.14
C GLN A 126 -1.20 11.55 -14.33
N VAL A 127 -0.55 10.90 -13.36
CA VAL A 127 -0.33 9.45 -13.38
C VAL A 127 -1.66 8.71 -13.21
N ALA A 128 -2.51 9.13 -12.27
CA ALA A 128 -3.82 8.54 -12.04
C ALA A 128 -4.71 8.59 -13.29
N LYS A 129 -4.76 9.76 -13.92
CA LYS A 129 -5.48 9.99 -15.18
C LYS A 129 -5.00 9.01 -16.25
N ARG A 130 -3.69 8.93 -16.48
CA ARG A 130 -3.12 7.99 -17.47
C ARG A 130 -3.45 6.53 -17.17
N GLU A 131 -3.30 6.09 -15.92
CA GLU A 131 -3.58 4.71 -15.52
C GLU A 131 -5.07 4.34 -15.72
N GLN A 132 -5.98 5.27 -15.45
CA GLN A 132 -7.43 4.99 -15.42
C GLN A 132 -8.17 5.33 -16.71
N THR A 133 -7.76 6.36 -17.47
CA THR A 133 -8.43 6.75 -18.71
C THR A 133 -7.80 6.09 -19.92
N ASP A 134 -6.49 6.25 -20.08
CA ASP A 134 -5.78 5.83 -21.28
C ASP A 134 -5.53 4.33 -21.25
N GLU A 135 -5.16 3.82 -20.08
CA GLU A 135 -4.84 2.40 -19.87
C GLU A 135 -6.01 1.61 -19.24
N ARG A 136 -7.14 2.28 -18.94
CA ARG A 136 -8.41 1.71 -18.42
C ARG A 136 -8.25 0.76 -17.24
N ARG A 137 -7.35 1.07 -16.30
CA ARG A 137 -7.09 0.20 -15.15
C ARG A 137 -8.02 0.48 -13.98
N PRO A 138 -8.45 -0.56 -13.25
CA PRO A 138 -9.19 -0.37 -12.03
C PRO A 138 -8.30 0.23 -10.94
N VAL A 139 -8.92 1.06 -10.11
CA VAL A 139 -8.32 1.48 -8.84
C VAL A 139 -8.59 0.38 -7.82
N SER A 140 -7.52 -0.13 -7.23
CA SER A 140 -7.59 -1.15 -6.18
C SER A 140 -6.46 -0.89 -5.21
N VAL A 141 -6.80 -0.75 -3.93
CA VAL A 141 -5.83 -0.71 -2.83
C VAL A 141 -5.08 -2.03 -2.67
N HIS A 142 -5.64 -3.10 -3.22
CA HIS A 142 -4.96 -4.37 -3.35
C HIS A 142 -4.07 -4.30 -4.59
N GLY A 143 -2.82 -3.89 -4.35
CA GLY A 143 -1.74 -3.96 -5.31
C GLY A 143 -1.67 -5.33 -6.01
N LYS A 144 -1.33 -5.38 -7.30
CA LYS A 144 -0.90 -6.59 -7.99
C LYS A 144 0.41 -7.01 -7.36
N ARG A 145 0.31 -7.77 -6.26
CA ARG A 145 1.39 -8.45 -5.59
C ARG A 145 1.86 -9.60 -6.50
N SER A 146 2.55 -9.27 -7.60
CA SER A 146 2.97 -10.19 -8.66
C SER A 146 4.05 -11.20 -8.24
N LYS A 147 4.47 -11.20 -6.96
CA LYS A 147 5.48 -12.11 -6.41
C LYS A 147 4.98 -13.03 -5.30
N MET A 148 3.68 -13.10 -5.02
CA MET A 148 3.22 -14.04 -4.00
C MET A 148 3.52 -15.48 -4.41
N ASN A 149 4.32 -16.17 -3.60
CA ASN A 149 4.47 -17.61 -3.76
C ASN A 149 3.12 -18.32 -3.48
N PRO A 150 2.93 -19.58 -3.88
CA PRO A 150 1.65 -20.28 -3.70
C PRO A 150 1.14 -20.36 -2.24
N LYS A 151 2.03 -20.17 -1.24
CA LYS A 151 1.64 -20.10 0.16
C LYS A 151 1.05 -18.72 0.48
N GLU A 152 1.73 -17.66 0.09
CA GLU A 152 1.26 -16.28 0.25
C GLU A 152 -0.06 -16.02 -0.49
N GLN A 153 -0.24 -16.61 -1.69
CA GLN A 153 -1.52 -16.53 -2.41
C GLN A 153 -2.68 -17.15 -1.61
N LYS A 154 -2.43 -18.27 -0.93
CA LYS A 154 -3.45 -18.92 -0.08
C LYS A 154 -3.76 -18.08 1.14
N GLU A 155 -2.72 -17.56 1.80
CA GLU A 155 -2.86 -16.64 2.94
C GLU A 155 -3.68 -15.41 2.52
N TYR A 156 -3.38 -14.82 1.36
CA TYR A 156 -4.09 -13.67 0.83
C TYR A 156 -5.58 -13.92 0.56
N VAL A 157 -5.91 -15.03 -0.09
CA VAL A 157 -7.31 -15.37 -0.39
C VAL A 157 -8.13 -15.53 0.89
N VAL A 158 -7.54 -16.10 1.94
CA VAL A 158 -8.23 -16.27 3.23
C VAL A 158 -8.28 -14.94 3.99
N SER A 159 -7.21 -14.15 4.00
CA SER A 159 -7.17 -12.86 4.70
C SER A 159 -8.04 -11.78 4.06
N ALA A 160 -8.57 -12.01 2.85
CA ALA A 160 -9.52 -11.11 2.21
C ALA A 160 -10.88 -11.04 2.93
N ILE A 161 -11.18 -11.99 3.82
CA ILE A 161 -12.34 -11.91 4.70
C ILE A 161 -12.03 -10.89 5.81
N PRO A 162 -12.86 -9.84 5.99
CA PRO A 162 -12.54 -8.81 6.97
C PRO A 162 -12.53 -9.37 8.39
N ASP A 163 -11.64 -8.85 9.24
CA ASP A 163 -11.31 -9.31 10.60
C ASP A 163 -10.44 -10.58 10.67
N LEU A 164 -9.98 -11.13 9.54
CA LEU A 164 -8.96 -12.19 9.52
C LEU A 164 -7.55 -11.62 9.37
N GLY A 165 -6.89 -11.40 10.52
CA GLY A 165 -5.48 -11.03 10.54
C GLY A 165 -4.54 -12.15 10.06
N PRO A 166 -3.25 -11.84 9.83
CA PRO A 166 -2.26 -12.80 9.31
C PRO A 166 -2.06 -14.04 10.21
N VAL A 167 -2.17 -13.86 11.53
CA VAL A 167 -2.00 -14.94 12.52
C VAL A 167 -3.13 -15.96 12.39
N ILE A 168 -4.38 -15.50 12.42
CA ILE A 168 -5.57 -16.35 12.29
C ILE A 168 -5.58 -17.05 10.92
N THR A 169 -5.26 -16.30 9.86
CA THR A 169 -5.15 -16.82 8.50
C THR A 169 -4.17 -18.00 8.41
N LYS A 170 -2.96 -17.86 8.99
CA LYS A 170 -1.96 -18.93 9.02
C LYS A 170 -2.42 -20.13 9.85
N ARG A 171 -3.07 -19.90 11.00
CA ARG A 171 -3.63 -20.99 11.82
C ARG A 171 -4.72 -21.76 11.07
N LEU A 172 -5.66 -21.07 10.44
CA LEU A 172 -6.71 -21.67 9.61
C LEU A 172 -6.11 -22.52 8.48
N LEU A 173 -5.18 -21.97 7.70
CA LEU A 173 -4.55 -22.70 6.60
C LEU A 173 -3.66 -23.86 7.06
N THR A 174 -3.06 -23.76 8.25
CA THR A 174 -2.29 -24.85 8.86
C THR A 174 -3.20 -25.98 9.31
N ASN A 175 -4.35 -25.65 9.91
CA ASN A 175 -5.32 -26.63 10.42
C ASN A 175 -6.06 -27.34 9.27
N PHE A 176 -6.61 -26.57 8.32
CA PHE A 176 -7.45 -27.08 7.23
C PHE A 176 -6.69 -27.37 5.94
N ARG A 177 -5.36 -27.17 5.93
CA ARG A 177 -4.39 -27.53 4.86
C ARG A 177 -4.54 -26.81 3.51
N SER A 178 -5.67 -26.17 3.24
CA SER A 178 -5.94 -25.49 1.97
C SER A 178 -7.01 -24.42 2.10
N VAL A 179 -7.08 -23.48 1.15
CA VAL A 179 -8.15 -22.47 1.06
C VAL A 179 -9.53 -23.14 1.00
N ARG A 180 -9.67 -24.17 0.15
CA ARG A 180 -10.89 -24.97 0.06
C ARG A 180 -11.26 -25.62 1.40
N GLY A 181 -10.27 -26.11 2.15
CA GLY A 181 -10.49 -26.68 3.46
C GLY A 181 -11.03 -25.66 4.46
N VAL A 182 -10.51 -24.43 4.45
CA VAL A 182 -11.01 -23.34 5.31
C VAL A 182 -12.44 -22.98 4.94
N PHE A 183 -12.74 -22.79 3.65
CA PHE A 183 -14.05 -22.32 3.20
C PHE A 183 -15.14 -23.40 3.28
N ASN A 184 -14.78 -24.68 3.27
CA ASN A 184 -15.75 -25.76 3.47
C ASN A 184 -15.90 -26.19 4.95
N ALA A 185 -15.16 -25.57 5.88
CA ALA A 185 -15.24 -25.92 7.30
C ALA A 185 -16.58 -25.46 7.91
N SER A 186 -17.14 -26.28 8.81
CA SER A 186 -18.32 -25.89 9.57
C SER A 186 -17.99 -24.76 10.56
N GLN A 187 -19.00 -24.01 10.99
CA GLN A 187 -18.82 -22.97 12.01
C GLN A 187 -18.17 -23.54 13.28
N ASP A 188 -18.58 -24.74 13.70
CA ASP A 188 -18.03 -25.42 14.88
C ASP A 188 -16.57 -25.84 14.70
N ASP A 189 -16.19 -26.28 13.49
CA ASP A 189 -14.79 -26.63 13.19
C ASP A 189 -13.89 -25.41 13.13
N LEU A 190 -14.37 -24.30 12.57
CA LEU A 190 -13.65 -23.03 12.55
C LEU A 190 -13.36 -22.53 13.97
N MET A 191 -14.32 -22.64 14.88
CA MET A 191 -14.17 -22.24 16.29
C MET A 191 -13.16 -23.08 17.09
N LYS A 192 -12.73 -24.24 16.58
CA LYS A 192 -11.65 -25.04 17.20
C LYS A 192 -10.27 -24.44 16.95
N VAL A 193 -10.15 -23.52 15.99
CA VAL A 193 -8.88 -22.84 15.72
C VAL A 193 -8.67 -21.71 16.72
N GLU A 194 -7.49 -21.67 17.32
CA GLU A 194 -7.10 -20.66 18.30
C GLU A 194 -7.33 -19.23 17.78
N GLU A 195 -7.97 -18.39 18.61
CA GLU A 195 -8.41 -17.02 18.31
C GLU A 195 -9.54 -16.87 17.27
N VAL A 196 -10.14 -17.97 16.80
CA VAL A 196 -11.36 -17.91 15.98
C VAL A 196 -12.60 -17.96 16.88
N GLY A 197 -13.18 -16.79 17.14
CA GLY A 197 -14.42 -16.68 17.89
C GLY A 197 -15.69 -16.94 17.07
N PRO A 198 -16.87 -17.05 17.72
CA PRO A 198 -18.14 -17.34 17.05
C PRO A 198 -18.53 -16.28 16.01
N LYS A 199 -18.19 -14.99 16.25
CA LYS A 199 -18.44 -13.92 15.28
C LYS A 199 -17.64 -14.12 13.99
N THR A 200 -16.34 -14.40 14.13
CA THR A 200 -15.44 -14.63 13.00
C THR A 200 -15.84 -15.89 12.23
N ALA A 201 -16.12 -16.99 12.92
CA ALA A 201 -16.55 -18.24 12.30
C ALA A 201 -17.85 -18.06 11.50
N LYS A 202 -18.86 -17.39 12.09
CA LYS A 202 -20.12 -17.09 11.41
C LYS A 202 -19.91 -16.26 10.15
N LYS A 203 -19.06 -15.22 10.23
CA LYS A 203 -18.76 -14.34 9.10
C LYS A 203 -18.09 -15.08 7.94
N ILE A 204 -17.18 -16.01 8.23
CA ILE A 204 -16.56 -16.86 7.19
C ILE A 204 -17.64 -17.68 6.47
N VAL A 205 -18.52 -18.34 7.23
CA VAL A 205 -19.59 -19.18 6.65
C VAL A 205 -20.58 -18.34 5.85
N GLU A 206 -20.98 -17.17 6.34
CA GLU A 206 -21.88 -16.23 5.66
C GLU A 206 -21.30 -15.76 4.31
N ILE A 207 -20.01 -15.41 4.26
CA ILE A 207 -19.35 -14.96 3.03
C ILE A 207 -19.23 -16.09 2.00
N VAL A 208 -18.93 -17.31 2.46
CA VAL A 208 -18.71 -18.45 1.55
C VAL A 208 -20.02 -19.05 1.04
N SER A 209 -21.06 -19.08 1.87
CA SER A 209 -22.31 -19.81 1.59
C SER A 209 -23.49 -18.91 1.25
N GLY A 210 -23.35 -17.59 1.42
CA GLY A 210 -24.41 -16.64 1.10
C GLY A 210 -24.68 -16.58 -0.40
N ASP A 211 -25.96 -16.42 -0.76
CA ASP A 211 -26.36 -16.23 -2.16
C ASP A 211 -25.73 -14.94 -2.72
N TYR A 212 -25.28 -15.01 -3.97
CA TYR A 212 -24.84 -13.84 -4.71
C TYR A 212 -26.08 -13.02 -5.12
N LEU A 213 -26.35 -11.95 -4.37
CA LEU A 213 -27.43 -11.00 -4.63
C LEU A 213 -27.08 -10.03 -5.77
#